data_AF-A0A0P1NXY1-F1
#
_entry.id   AF-A0A0P1NXY1-F1
#
_cell.length_a   1.000
_cell.length_b   1.000
_cell.length_c   1.000
_cell.angle_alpha   90.00
_cell.angle_beta   90.00
_cell.angle_gamma   90.00
#
_symmetry.space_group_name_H-M   'P 1'
#
loop_
_entity.id
_entity.type
_entity.pdbx_description
1 polymer ?
#
loop_
_entity_poly.entity_id
_entity_poly.type
_entity_poly.pdbx_seq_one_letter_code
_entity_poly.pdbx_strand_id
1 'polypeptide(L)'
;MNFGLHRGTVAEYLRGICFRSLYECNFDIDRAVLKIAGSDEESAEKVRKKMNDYIQNLIENLKRHQINDLKSFIKSKYKNLPARYHFYLEEFARKFQNGEIKSKCGE
;
A
#
# COMPACT_ATOMS: atom_id res chain seq x y z
N MET A 1 -20.34 10.65 20.91
CA MET A 1 -19.12 11.34 20.43
C MET A 1 -18.86 10.90 19.00
N ASN A 2 -19.16 11.75 18.02
CA ASN A 2 -18.92 11.47 16.61
C ASN A 2 -17.42 11.71 16.33
N PHE A 3 -16.60 10.66 16.25
CA PHE A 3 -15.24 10.79 15.72
C PHE A 3 -15.37 11.10 14.23
N GLY A 4 -15.52 12.39 13.92
CA GLY A 4 -15.45 12.97 12.58
C GLY A 4 -14.02 12.91 12.03
N LEU A 5 -13.38 11.74 12.11
CA LEU A 5 -12.23 11.43 11.29
C LEU A 5 -12.76 11.41 9.86
N HIS A 6 -12.38 12.44 9.09
CA HIS A 6 -12.63 12.52 7.67
C HIS A 6 -12.36 11.12 7.08
N ARG A 7 -13.35 10.48 6.44
CA ARG A 7 -13.23 9.07 6.00
C ARG A 7 -11.98 8.84 5.12
N GLY A 8 -11.53 9.89 4.44
CA GLY A 8 -10.27 9.92 3.70
C GLY A 8 -9.02 9.74 4.58
N THR A 9 -8.98 10.33 5.78
CA THR A 9 -7.84 10.19 6.71
C THR A 9 -7.69 8.75 7.19
N VAL A 10 -8.79 8.07 7.53
CA VAL A 10 -8.76 6.66 7.94
C VAL A 10 -8.27 5.77 6.80
N ALA A 11 -8.76 6.01 5.58
CA ALA A 11 -8.35 5.25 4.39
C ALA A 11 -6.86 5.44 4.07
N GLU A 12 -6.34 6.67 4.15
CA GLU A 12 -4.92 6.93 3.93
C GLU A 12 -4.05 6.31 5.02
N TYR A 13 -4.49 6.37 6.29
CA TYR A 13 -3.77 5.67 7.37
C TYR A 13 -3.73 4.16 7.16
N LEU A 14 -4.85 3.55 6.78
CA LEU A 14 -4.91 2.12 6.47
C LEU A 14 -3.97 1.77 5.31
N ARG A 15 -3.97 2.56 4.23
CA ARG A 15 -3.03 2.40 3.12
C ARG A 15 -1.57 2.40 3.59
N GLY A 16 -1.21 3.36 4.44
CA GLY A 16 0.13 3.43 5.03
C GLY A 16 0.48 2.20 5.86
N ILE A 17 -0.46 1.70 6.66
CA ILE A 17 -0.30 0.46 7.45
C ILE A 17 -0.12 -0.75 6.55
N CYS A 18 -0.87 -0.85 5.44
CA CYS A 18 -0.73 -1.93 4.47
C CYS A 18 0.68 -1.96 3.87
N PHE A 19 1.18 -0.84 3.36
CA PHE A 19 2.52 -0.77 2.76
C PHE A 19 3.65 -1.01 3.77
N ARG A 20 3.50 -0.49 4.99
CA ARG A 20 4.42 -0.81 6.08
C ARG A 20 4.44 -2.31 6.38
N SER A 21 3.28 -2.94 6.51
CA SER A 21 3.17 -4.35 6.85
C SER A 21 3.74 -5.23 5.74
N LEU A 22 3.50 -4.86 4.46
CA LEU A 22 4.16 -5.50 3.32
C LEU A 22 5.68 -5.44 3.46
N TYR A 23 6.24 -4.26 3.69
CA TYR A 23 7.69 -4.10 3.87
C TYR A 23 8.23 -4.97 5.00
N GLU A 24 7.61 -4.91 6.18
CA GLU A 24 8.01 -5.70 7.36
C GLU A 24 7.85 -7.22 7.16
N CYS A 25 6.97 -7.64 6.25
CA CYS A 25 6.73 -9.03 5.89
C CYS A 25 7.45 -9.46 4.61
N ASN A 26 8.48 -8.73 4.15
CA ASN A 26 9.21 -9.02 2.92
C ASN A 26 8.31 -9.13 1.68
N PHE A 27 7.29 -8.27 1.61
CA PHE A 27 6.30 -8.17 0.54
C PHE A 27 5.42 -9.41 0.37
N ASP A 28 5.39 -10.29 1.38
CA ASP A 28 4.43 -11.39 1.47
C ASP A 28 3.05 -10.83 1.90
N ILE A 29 2.11 -10.86 0.95
CA ILE A 29 0.74 -10.34 1.16
C ILE A 29 0.01 -11.11 2.24
N ASP A 30 0.18 -12.44 2.30
CA ASP A 30 -0.56 -13.30 3.22
C ASP A 30 -0.13 -13.01 4.66
N ARG A 31 1.19 -12.98 4.88
CA ARG A 31 1.79 -12.63 6.17
C ARG A 31 1.44 -11.20 6.58
N ALA A 32 1.45 -10.25 5.65
CA ALA A 32 1.10 -8.86 5.93
C ALA A 32 -0.38 -8.71 6.31
N VAL A 33 -1.29 -9.45 5.64
CA VAL A 33 -2.72 -9.49 5.95
C VAL A 33 -2.95 -10.03 7.36
N LEU A 34 -2.36 -11.19 7.68
CA LEU A 34 -2.46 -11.81 9.01
C LEU A 34 -1.88 -10.91 10.11
N LYS A 35 -0.79 -10.18 9.81
CA LYS A 35 -0.22 -9.21 10.76
C LYS A 35 -1.19 -8.08 11.13
N ILE A 36 -2.03 -7.64 10.19
CA ILE A 36 -2.99 -6.55 10.40
C ILE A 36 -4.31 -7.07 11.00
N ALA A 37 -4.85 -8.15 10.45
CA ALA A 37 -6.15 -8.69 10.82
C ALA A 37 -6.11 -9.59 12.07
N GLY A 38 -4.94 -10.11 12.43
CA GLY A 38 -4.80 -11.11 13.48
C GLY A 38 -5.37 -12.46 13.04
N SER A 39 -6.05 -13.14 13.96
CA SER A 39 -6.63 -14.47 13.74
C SER A 39 -8.07 -14.45 13.20
N ASP A 40 -8.64 -13.28 12.91
CA ASP A 40 -10.01 -13.15 12.40
C ASP A 40 -10.04 -13.25 10.87
N GLU A 41 -10.70 -14.29 10.36
CA GLU A 41 -10.74 -14.60 8.93
C GLU A 41 -11.51 -13.54 8.13
N GLU A 42 -12.65 -13.06 8.65
CA GLU A 42 -13.47 -12.05 7.96
C GLU A 42 -12.70 -10.72 7.82
N SER A 43 -11.98 -10.30 8.86
CA SER A 43 -11.10 -9.14 8.82
C SER A 43 -9.91 -9.37 7.90
N ALA A 44 -9.34 -10.58 7.88
CA ALA A 44 -8.24 -10.91 6.97
C ALA A 44 -8.67 -10.77 5.51
N GLU A 45 -9.86 -11.24 5.14
CA GLU A 45 -10.39 -11.06 3.78
C GLU A 45 -10.59 -9.58 3.42
N LYS A 46 -11.16 -8.78 4.34
CA LYS A 46 -11.35 -7.34 4.12
C LYS A 46 -10.02 -6.61 3.95
N VAL A 47 -9.05 -6.90 4.80
CA VAL A 47 -7.69 -6.33 4.72
C VAL A 47 -7.02 -6.77 3.43
N ARG A 48 -7.11 -8.04 3.04
CA ARG A 48 -6.56 -8.55 1.79
C ARG A 48 -7.12 -7.81 0.59
N LYS A 49 -8.44 -7.63 0.53
CA LYS A 49 -9.10 -6.90 -0.55
C LYS A 49 -8.60 -5.47 -0.65
N LYS A 50 -8.47 -4.75 0.49
CA LYS A 50 -7.95 -3.38 0.49
C LYS A 50 -6.46 -3.27 0.22
N MET A 51 -5.66 -4.18 0.73
CA MET A 51 -4.23 -4.23 0.42
C MET A 51 -4.00 -4.42 -1.08
N ASN A 52 -4.73 -5.34 -1.72
CA ASN A 52 -4.64 -5.53 -3.17
C ASN A 52 -5.10 -4.29 -3.95
N ASP A 53 -6.20 -3.65 -3.56
CA ASP A 53 -6.70 -2.40 -4.16
C ASP A 53 -5.62 -1.29 -4.11
N TYR A 54 -4.94 -1.13 -2.97
CA TYR A 54 -3.86 -0.15 -2.82
C TYR A 54 -2.61 -0.50 -3.63
N ILE A 55 -2.22 -1.78 -3.66
CA ILE A 55 -1.09 -2.28 -4.45
C ILE A 55 -1.36 -2.03 -5.95
N GLN A 56 -2.52 -2.45 -6.45
CA GLN A 56 -2.90 -2.28 -7.86
C GLN A 56 -2.92 -0.79 -8.23
N ASN A 57 -3.51 0.05 -7.37
CA ASN A 57 -3.52 1.48 -7.62
C ASN A 57 -2.11 2.07 -7.72
N LEU A 58 -1.18 1.69 -6.83
CA LEU A 58 0.21 2.14 -6.94
C LEU A 58 0.83 1.65 -8.26
N ILE A 59 0.73 0.37 -8.58
CA ILE A 59 1.27 -0.24 -9.81
C ILE A 59 0.75 0.47 -11.06
N GLU A 60 -0.56 0.72 -11.16
CA GLU A 60 -1.15 1.41 -12.30
C GLU A 60 -0.57 2.82 -12.46
N ASN A 61 -0.37 3.55 -11.35
CA ASN A 61 0.27 4.85 -11.43
C ASN A 61 1.76 4.73 -11.83
N LEU A 62 2.49 3.71 -11.36
CA LEU A 62 3.88 3.46 -11.76
C LEU A 62 4.00 3.13 -13.25
N LYS A 63 3.04 2.38 -13.81
CA LYS A 63 3.00 2.02 -15.24
C LYS A 63 2.59 3.20 -16.14
N ARG A 64 1.68 4.06 -15.66
CA ARG A 64 1.14 5.18 -16.45
C ARG A 64 2.10 6.35 -16.59
N HIS A 65 2.98 6.55 -15.62
CA HIS A 65 3.84 7.72 -15.55
C HIS A 65 5.30 7.33 -15.79
N GLN A 66 6.00 8.09 -16.63
CA GLN A 66 7.46 8.04 -16.67
C GLN A 66 8.00 8.71 -15.40
N ILE A 67 8.47 7.90 -14.45
CA ILE A 67 8.92 8.37 -13.14
C ILE A 67 10.43 8.53 -13.18
N ASN A 68 10.88 9.79 -13.31
CA ASN A 68 12.30 10.14 -13.23
C ASN A 68 12.80 10.26 -11.79
N ASP A 69 11.94 10.75 -10.88
CA ASP A 69 12.23 10.85 -9.45
C ASP A 69 11.08 10.25 -8.63
N LEU A 70 11.32 9.05 -8.10
CA LEU A 70 10.31 8.28 -7.39
C LEU A 70 9.85 8.96 -6.09
N LYS A 71 10.78 9.60 -5.37
CA LYS A 71 10.49 10.27 -4.10
C LYS A 71 9.51 11.43 -4.30
N SER A 72 9.76 12.30 -5.27
CA SER A 72 8.87 13.41 -5.61
C SER A 72 7.53 12.93 -6.14
N PHE A 73 7.53 11.87 -6.95
CA PHE A 73 6.30 11.24 -7.41
C PHE A 73 5.43 10.75 -6.24
N ILE A 74 6.00 9.98 -5.30
CA ILE A 74 5.26 9.47 -4.13
C ILE A 74 4.78 10.62 -3.25
N LYS A 75 5.64 11.60 -2.95
CA LYS A 75 5.29 12.76 -2.13
C LYS A 75 4.13 13.57 -2.74
N SER A 76 4.13 13.77 -4.05
CA SER A 76 3.09 14.52 -4.76
C SER A 76 1.78 13.74 -4.83
N LYS A 77 1.85 12.46 -5.24
CA LYS A 77 0.67 11.61 -5.43
C LYS A 77 -0.03 11.26 -4.12
N TYR A 78 0.75 11.01 -3.07
CA TYR A 78 0.29 10.60 -1.74
C TYR A 78 0.50 11.71 -0.71
N LYS A 79 0.23 12.97 -1.09
CA LYS A 79 0.41 14.15 -0.21
C LYS A 79 -0.42 14.12 1.08
N ASN A 80 -1.53 13.37 1.08
CA ASN A 80 -2.41 13.21 2.24
C ASN A 80 -2.01 12.02 3.14
N LEU A 81 -1.06 11.19 2.68
CA LEU A 81 -0.50 10.10 3.47
C LEU A 81 0.56 10.67 4.43
N PRO A 82 0.55 10.28 5.72
CA PRO A 82 1.61 10.68 6.65
C PRO A 82 3.00 10.33 6.10
N ALA A 83 3.92 11.31 6.13
CA ALA A 83 5.24 11.20 5.50
C ALA A 83 6.06 9.97 5.96
N ARG A 84 5.85 9.51 7.20
CA ARG A 84 6.46 8.29 7.74
C ARG A 84 6.16 7.02 6.93
N TYR A 85 5.11 7.03 6.10
CA TYR A 85 4.74 5.91 5.25
C TYR A 85 5.27 6.01 3.82
N HIS A 86 5.74 7.18 3.37
CA HIS A 86 6.25 7.37 1.99
C HIS A 86 7.39 6.40 1.68
N PHE A 87 8.30 6.19 2.65
CA PHE A 87 9.39 5.23 2.54
C PHE A 87 8.93 3.83 2.09
N TYR A 88 7.82 3.31 2.65
CA TYR A 88 7.34 1.97 2.31
C TYR A 88 6.75 1.89 0.90
N LEU A 89 6.13 2.97 0.42
CA LEU A 89 5.64 3.05 -0.96
C LEU A 89 6.81 3.17 -1.94
N GLU A 90 7.85 3.92 -1.59
CA GLU A 90 9.08 4.04 -2.38
C GLU A 90 9.78 2.67 -2.50
N GLU A 91 9.91 1.92 -1.40
CA GLU A 91 10.49 0.58 -1.41
C GLU A 91 9.69 -0.40 -2.27
N PHE A 92 8.36 -0.39 -2.15
CA PHE A 92 7.50 -1.20 -3.01
C PHE A 92 7.72 -0.86 -4.49
N ALA A 93 7.70 0.43 -4.82
CA ALA A 93 7.84 0.88 -6.20
C ALA A 93 9.22 0.55 -6.79
N ARG A 94 10.31 0.71 -6.01
CA ARG A 94 11.66 0.27 -6.41
C ARG A 94 11.68 -1.22 -6.76
N LYS A 95 11.19 -2.06 -5.86
CA LYS A 95 11.15 -3.52 -6.09
C LYS A 95 10.28 -3.91 -7.29
N PHE A 96 9.16 -3.24 -7.48
CA PHE A 96 8.29 -3.46 -8.64
C PHE A 96 9.00 -3.09 -9.96
N GLN A 97 9.67 -1.93 -10.01
CA GLN A 97 10.43 -1.50 -11.20
C GLN A 97 11.62 -2.41 -11.51
N ASN A 98 12.24 -2.99 -10.47
CA ASN A 98 13.31 -3.98 -10.61
C ASN A 98 12.80 -5.39 -10.99
N GLY A 99 11.48 -5.60 -11.05
CA GLY A 99 10.88 -6.91 -11.35
C GLY A 99 10.91 -7.92 -10.21
N GLU A 100 11.27 -7.50 -8.99
CA GLU A 100 11.32 -8.36 -7.79
C GLU A 100 9.91 -8.67 -7.26
N ILE A 101 8.96 -7.75 -7.47
CA ILE A 101 7.54 -7.93 -7.15
C ILE A 101 6.77 -8.04 -8.44
N LYS A 102 6.07 -9.17 -8.62
CA LYS A 102 5.17 -9.37 -9.75
C LYS A 102 3.78 -8.89 -9.37
N SER A 103 3.20 -8.00 -10.17
CA SER A 103 1.76 -7.78 -10.13
C SER A 103 1.09 -9.05 -10.66
N LYS A 104 0.36 -9.79 -9.83
CA LYS A 104 -0.65 -10.72 -10.37
C LYS A 104 -1.75 -9.86 -11.00
N CYS A 105 -1.57 -9.52 -12.27
CA CYS A 105 -2.60 -8.93 -13.12
C CYS A 105 -3.24 -10.11 -13.86
N GLY A 106 -4.46 -10.49 -13.48
CA GLY A 106 -5.37 -11.31 -14.27
C GLY A 106 -5.01 -12.79 -14.41
N GLU A 107 -5.74 -13.63 -13.67
CA GLU A 107 -6.52 -14.69 -14.34
C GLU A 107 -7.96 -14.16 -14.46
#